data_AF-A0A7V9B697-F1
#
_entry.id   AF-A0A7V9B697-F1
#
_cell.length_a   1.000
_cell.length_b   1.000
_cell.length_c   1.000
_cell.angle_alpha   90.00
_cell.angle_beta   90.00
_cell.angle_gamma   90.00
#
_symmetry.space_group_name_H-M   'P 1'
#
loop_
_entity.id
_entity.type
_entity.pdbx_description
1 polymer ?
#
loop_
_entity_poly.entity_id
_entity_poly.type
_entity_poly.pdbx_seq_one_letter_code
_entity_poly.pdbx_strand_id
1 'polypeptide(L)'
;MATPVVVVDGDTVAAELPAGDLFPMLVDVGETMGDVVHLDPEGGLLEVIAQFAGYGPCSVLLSLQGRGTGMTEAWCTVETLSGGPPPPTAAVAELLADGLRRLVA
;
A
#
# COMPACT_ATOMS: atom_id res chain seq x y z
N MET A 1 16.29 -3.61 16.19
CA MET A 1 16.69 -3.52 14.78
C MET A 1 15.45 -3.09 14.01
N ALA A 2 15.53 -2.08 13.16
CA ALA A 2 14.37 -1.62 12.40
C ALA A 2 13.90 -2.71 11.44
N THR A 3 12.59 -2.93 11.36
CA THR A 3 12.00 -3.91 10.46
C THR A 3 12.18 -3.44 9.01
N PRO A 4 12.82 -4.22 8.13
CA PRO A 4 13.05 -3.80 6.76
C PRO A 4 11.73 -3.68 5.98
N VAL A 5 11.55 -2.55 5.29
CA VAL A 5 10.45 -2.28 4.36
C VAL A 5 11.04 -1.83 3.02
N VAL A 6 10.78 -2.60 1.96
CA VAL A 6 11.36 -2.39 0.63
C VAL A 6 10.30 -2.42 -0.46
N VAL A 7 10.53 -1.66 -1.53
CA VAL A 7 9.73 -1.78 -2.76
C VAL A 7 10.35 -2.84 -3.66
N VAL A 8 9.51 -3.73 -4.17
CA VAL A 8 9.83 -4.84 -5.07
C VAL A 8 9.09 -4.61 -6.37
N ASP A 9 9.81 -4.74 -7.49
CA ASP A 9 9.29 -4.64 -8.87
C ASP A 9 8.47 -3.38 -9.22
N GLY A 10 8.51 -2.35 -8.35
CA GLY A 10 7.86 -1.07 -8.56
C GLY A 10 6.35 -1.05 -8.28
N ASP A 11 5.77 -2.12 -7.74
CA ASP A 11 4.35 -2.15 -7.39
C ASP A 11 4.06 -2.88 -6.09
N THR A 12 5.07 -3.47 -5.47
CA THR A 12 4.91 -4.31 -4.28
C THR A 12 5.72 -3.74 -3.13
N VAL A 13 5.13 -3.64 -1.95
CA VAL A 13 5.85 -3.28 -0.72
C VAL A 13 6.02 -4.54 0.12
N ALA A 14 7.26 -4.94 0.41
CA ALA A 14 7.57 -6.10 1.23
C ALA A 14 8.07 -5.68 2.61
N ALA A 15 7.57 -6.33 3.65
CA ALA A 15 7.97 -6.10 5.03
C ALA A 15 8.21 -7.42 5.78
N GLU A 16 9.21 -7.42 6.68
CA GLU A 16 9.49 -8.55 7.58
C GLU A 16 8.54 -8.52 8.79
N LEU A 17 7.24 -8.60 8.51
CA LEU A 17 6.16 -8.62 9.48
C LEU A 17 5.16 -9.72 9.14
N PRO A 18 4.52 -10.35 10.14
CA PRO A 18 3.30 -11.12 9.92
C PRO A 18 2.22 -10.26 9.24
N ALA A 19 1.38 -10.87 8.41
CA ALA A 19 0.28 -10.19 7.74
C ALA A 19 -0.68 -9.49 8.72
N GLY A 20 -0.94 -10.10 9.89
CA GLY A 20 -1.77 -9.52 10.94
C GLY A 20 -1.20 -8.24 11.57
N ASP A 21 0.12 -8.03 11.49
CA ASP A 21 0.79 -6.82 11.96
C ASP A 21 0.93 -5.79 10.83
N LEU A 22 1.18 -6.23 9.60
CA LEU A 22 1.33 -5.34 8.45
C LEU A 22 -0.01 -4.71 8.03
N PHE A 23 -1.12 -5.46 8.06
CA PHE A 23 -2.43 -4.97 7.63
C PHE A 23 -2.88 -3.70 8.38
N PRO A 24 -2.91 -3.64 9.72
CA PRO A 24 -3.30 -2.41 10.42
C PRO A 24 -2.36 -1.23 10.12
N MET A 25 -1.06 -1.47 9.92
CA MET A 25 -0.13 -0.41 9.51
C MET A 25 -0.45 0.13 8.12
N LEU A 26 -0.86 -0.73 7.18
CA LEU A 26 -1.32 -0.29 5.86
C LEU A 26 -2.60 0.53 5.96
N VAL A 27 -3.51 0.21 6.89
CA VAL A 27 -4.69 1.04 7.16
C VAL A 27 -4.27 2.42 7.65
N ASP A 28 -3.39 2.51 8.64
CA ASP A 28 -2.89 3.79 9.16
C ASP A 28 -2.24 4.62 8.06
N VAL A 29 -1.40 4.02 7.22
CA VAL A 29 -0.79 4.70 6.06
C VAL A 29 -1.86 5.10 5.04
N GLY A 30 -2.85 4.25 4.79
CA GLY A 30 -3.98 4.52 3.90
C GLY A 30 -4.78 5.74 4.33
N GLU A 31 -5.07 5.88 5.63
CA GLU A 31 -5.76 7.05 6.20
C GLU A 31 -4.95 8.35 6.02
N THR A 32 -3.62 8.28 5.98
CA THR A 32 -2.78 9.45 5.68
C THR A 32 -2.72 9.78 4.19
N MET A 33 -2.99 8.80 3.32
CA MET A 33 -2.98 8.95 1.86
C MET A 33 -4.31 9.49 1.33
N GLY A 34 -5.43 9.07 1.91
CA GLY A 34 -6.77 9.44 1.48
C GLY A 34 -7.86 8.75 2.30
N ASP A 35 -9.04 8.59 1.70
CA ASP A 35 -10.19 7.97 2.35
C ASP A 35 -10.12 6.45 2.21
N VAL A 36 -10.01 5.72 3.32
CA VAL A 36 -10.15 4.26 3.33
C VAL A 36 -11.61 3.90 3.08
N VAL A 37 -11.90 3.26 1.95
CA VAL A 37 -13.28 2.95 1.51
C VAL A 37 -13.63 1.47 1.61
N HIS A 38 -12.64 0.60 1.70
CA HIS A 38 -12.84 -0.84 1.85
C HIS A 38 -11.75 -1.48 2.74
N LEU A 39 -12.18 -2.39 3.61
CA LEU A 39 -11.32 -3.17 4.49
C LEU A 39 -11.78 -4.62 4.51
N ASP A 40 -10.88 -5.52 4.14
CA ASP A 40 -11.04 -6.97 4.31
C ASP A 40 -9.76 -7.55 4.93
N PRO A 41 -9.65 -7.55 6.28
CA PRO A 41 -8.47 -8.05 6.97
C PRO A 41 -8.25 -9.56 6.80
N GLU A 42 -9.33 -10.32 6.62
CA GLU A 42 -9.26 -11.78 6.44
C GLU A 42 -8.75 -12.14 5.03
N GLY A 43 -9.24 -11.43 4.00
CA GLY A 43 -8.76 -11.54 2.63
C GLY A 43 -7.49 -10.76 2.33
N GLY A 44 -7.03 -9.92 3.26
CA GLY A 44 -5.85 -9.08 3.09
C GLY A 44 -6.03 -7.96 2.07
N LEU A 45 -7.23 -7.42 1.93
CA LEU A 45 -7.57 -6.38 0.97
C LEU A 45 -7.84 -5.03 1.64
N LEU A 46 -7.33 -3.96 1.06
CA LEU A 46 -7.56 -2.58 1.49
C LEU A 46 -7.71 -1.69 0.26
N GLU A 47 -8.73 -0.85 0.22
CA GLU A 47 -8.91 0.15 -0.84
C GLU A 47 -8.96 1.56 -0.26
N VAL A 48 -8.21 2.46 -0.89
CA VAL A 48 -8.12 3.88 -0.54
C VAL A 48 -8.46 4.73 -1.74
N ILE A 49 -9.33 5.71 -1.58
CA ILE A 49 -9.53 6.76 -2.56
C ILE A 49 -8.62 7.93 -2.22
N ALA A 50 -7.62 8.16 -3.07
CA ALA A 50 -6.59 9.16 -2.85
C ALA A 50 -6.58 10.22 -3.95
N GLN A 51 -6.18 11.43 -3.58
CA GLN A 51 -5.98 12.53 -4.53
C GLN A 51 -4.49 12.86 -4.64
N PHE A 52 -3.92 12.62 -5.82
CA PHE A 52 -2.52 12.90 -6.10
C PHE A 52 -2.37 14.20 -6.90
N ALA A 53 -1.32 14.97 -6.61
CA ALA A 53 -1.08 16.25 -7.27
C ALA A 53 -0.91 16.07 -8.79
N GLY A 54 -1.72 16.78 -9.58
CA GLY A 54 -1.71 16.69 -11.04
C GLY A 54 -2.52 15.52 -11.63
N TYR A 55 -3.16 14.71 -10.80
CA TYR A 55 -4.00 13.58 -11.20
C TYR A 55 -5.44 13.75 -10.71
N GLY A 56 -6.37 13.02 -11.32
CA GLY A 56 -7.74 12.89 -10.81
C GLY A 56 -7.80 12.03 -9.54
N PRO A 57 -8.99 11.89 -8.92
CA PRO A 57 -9.18 10.92 -7.84
C PRO A 57 -8.81 9.51 -8.31
N CYS A 58 -8.04 8.79 -7.51
CA CYS A 58 -7.56 7.46 -7.83
C CYS A 58 -8.02 6.45 -6.76
N SER A 59 -8.40 5.25 -7.18
CA SER A 59 -8.47 4.08 -6.31
C SER A 59 -7.07 3.47 -6.21
N VAL A 60 -6.61 3.27 -4.98
CA VAL A 60 -5.39 2.55 -4.62
C VAL A 60 -5.84 1.27 -3.93
N LEU A 61 -5.66 0.13 -4.60
CA LEU A 61 -6.00 -1.17 -4.07
C LEU A 61 -4.72 -1.86 -3.59
N LEU A 62 -4.77 -2.36 -2.36
CA LEU A 62 -3.70 -3.09 -1.70
C LEU A 62 -4.17 -4.51 -1.44
N SER A 63 -3.36 -5.49 -1.85
CA SER A 63 -3.60 -6.90 -1.58
C SER A 63 -2.38 -7.53 -0.92
N LEU A 64 -2.56 -8.04 0.29
CA LEU A 64 -1.56 -8.83 0.97
C LEU A 64 -1.38 -10.18 0.29
N GLN A 65 -0.14 -10.52 -0.01
CA GLN A 65 0.26 -11.80 -0.55
C GLN A 65 1.28 -12.42 0.40
N GLY A 66 0.93 -13.60 0.93
CA GLY A 66 1.87 -14.41 1.69
C GLY A 66 2.70 -15.25 0.74
N ARG A 67 3.90 -14.79 0.35
CA ARG A 67 4.87 -15.70 -0.26
C ARG A 67 5.57 -16.46 0.86
N GLY A 68 5.81 -17.76 0.70
CA GLY A 68 6.55 -18.58 1.66
C GLY A 68 8.03 -18.21 1.83
N THR A 69 8.39 -16.95 1.56
CA THR A 69 9.73 -16.35 1.59
C THR A 69 10.09 -15.75 2.95
N GLY A 70 9.13 -15.66 3.88
CA GLY A 70 9.32 -15.07 5.21
C GLY A 70 9.03 -13.56 5.28
N MET A 71 8.70 -12.93 4.15
CA MET A 71 8.22 -11.56 4.07
C MET A 71 6.73 -11.55 3.75
N THR A 72 5.98 -10.60 4.30
CA THR A 72 4.63 -10.30 3.81
C THR A 72 4.75 -9.22 2.74
N GLU A 73 4.12 -9.46 1.59
CA GLU A 73 4.07 -8.51 0.48
C GLU A 73 2.70 -7.85 0.41
N ALA A 74 2.66 -6.57 0.07
CA ALA A 74 1.46 -5.80 -0.24
C ALA A 74 1.57 -5.33 -1.69
N TRP A 75 0.80 -5.93 -2.59
CA TRP A 75 0.74 -5.51 -3.99
C TRP A 75 -0.18 -4.29 -4.11
N CYS A 76 0.29 -3.24 -4.77
CA CYS A 76 -0.41 -2.00 -5.03
C CYS A 76 -0.82 -1.89 -6.50
N THR A 77 -2.10 -1.63 -6.74
CA THR A 77 -2.60 -1.16 -8.03
C THR A 77 -3.20 0.23 -7.88
N VAL A 78 -3.12 1.04 -8.94
CA VAL A 78 -3.60 2.41 -8.94
C VAL A 78 -4.41 2.67 -10.20
N GLU A 79 -5.67 3.06 -10.03
CA GLU A 79 -6.60 3.33 -11.12
C GLU A 79 -7.24 4.70 -10.95
N THR A 80 -7.40 5.46 -12.04
CA THR A 80 -8.14 6.73 -12.00
C THR A 80 -9.66 6.49 -12.03
N LEU A 81 -10.40 7.24 -11.23
CA LEU A 81 -11.87 7.21 -11.21
C LEU A 81 -12.50 8.21 -12.19
N SER A 82 -11.70 9.09 -12.79
CA SER A 82 -12.18 10.20 -13.63
C SER A 82 -11.69 10.14 -15.09
N GLY A 83 -10.97 9.06 -15.45
CA GLY A 83 -10.30 8.91 -16.74
C GLY A 83 -8.89 9.53 -16.76
N GLY A 84 -8.14 9.27 -17.83
CA GLY A 84 -6.72 9.66 -17.96
C GLY A 84 -5.72 8.62 -17.41
N PRO A 85 -4.42 8.91 -17.40
CA PRO A 85 -3.44 8.04 -16.77
C PRO A 85 -3.44 8.23 -15.25
N PRO A 86 -3.28 7.16 -14.45
CA PRO A 86 -2.98 7.27 -13.02
C PRO A 86 -1.55 7.78 -12.80
N PRO A 87 -1.17 8.17 -11.57
CA PRO A 87 0.24 8.33 -11.23
C PRO A 87 0.99 6.99 -11.42
N PRO A 88 2.33 7.02 -11.61
CA PRO A 88 3.11 5.79 -11.67
C PRO A 88 2.93 4.97 -10.39
N THR A 89 2.52 3.71 -10.50
CA THR A 89 2.34 2.81 -9.34
C THR A 89 3.60 2.76 -8.47
N ALA A 90 4.79 2.79 -9.07
CA ALA A 90 6.07 2.84 -8.35
C ALA A 90 6.21 4.04 -7.41
N ALA A 91 5.69 5.20 -7.77
CA ALA A 91 5.71 6.36 -6.89
C ALA A 91 4.74 6.19 -5.70
N VAL A 92 3.59 5.54 -5.93
CA VAL A 92 2.61 5.24 -4.87
C VAL A 92 3.13 4.13 -3.94
N ALA A 93 3.77 3.10 -4.49
CA ALA A 93 4.44 2.06 -3.72
C ALA A 93 5.58 2.61 -2.83
N GLU A 94 6.39 3.55 -3.33
CA GLU A 94 7.39 4.23 -2.49
C GLU A 94 6.75 5.11 -1.42
N LEU A 95 5.65 5.82 -1.72
CA LEU A 95 4.90 6.59 -0.71
C LEU A 95 4.38 5.68 0.42
N LEU A 96 3.85 4.51 0.06
CA LEU A 96 3.42 3.48 1.01
C LEU A 96 4.58 2.98 1.86
N ALA A 97 5.70 2.62 1.21
CA ALA A 97 6.89 2.15 1.89
C ALA A 97 7.45 3.19 2.87
N ASP A 98 7.48 4.48 2.48
CA ASP A 98 7.89 5.57 3.35
C ASP A 98 6.96 5.76 4.54
N GLY A 99 5.65 5.62 4.35
CA GLY A 99 4.66 5.62 5.44
C GLY A 99 4.94 4.51 6.45
N LEU A 100 5.09 3.27 5.97
CA LEU A 100 5.37 2.11 6.80
C LEU A 100 6.72 2.24 7.53
N ARG A 101 7.78 2.71 6.84
CA ARG A 101 9.10 2.96 7.44
C ARG A 101 9.02 3.89 8.64
N ARG A 102 8.16 4.91 8.61
CA ARG A 102 7.96 5.83 9.75
C ARG A 102 7.27 5.18 10.94
N LEU A 103 6.47 4.13 10.72
CA LEU A 103 5.78 3.40 11.78
C LEU A 103 6.68 2.35 12.45
N VAL A 104 7.69 1.83 11.74
CA VAL A 104 8.61 0.79 12.23
C VAL A 104 10.00 1.32 12.63
N ALA A 105 10.22 2.63 12.53
CA ALA A 105 11.47 3.32 12.86
C ALA A 105 11.71 3.48 14.37
#